data_AF-A0AAN9UXW6-F1
#
_entry.id   AF-A0AAN9UXW6-F1
#
_cell.length_a   1.000
_cell.length_b   1.000
_cell.length_c   1.000
_cell.angle_alpha   90.00
_cell.angle_beta   90.00
_cell.angle_gamma   90.00
#
_symmetry.space_group_name_H-M   'P 1'
#
loop_
_entity.id
_entity.type
_entity.pdbx_description
1 polymer ?
#
loop_
_entity_poly.entity_id
_entity_poly.type
_entity_poly.pdbx_seq_one_letter_code
_entity_poly.pdbx_strand_id
1 'polypeptide(L)'
;MRKFGETDALELLFSTPLAQNLYEDFYSRMCNDKLMSYLELSAHETPDQKILEVGAGTGAMTNMALSMLKQIEDRIGGIAFSEYLYTDISPAFFDKSQERFCAYQDRMAYKPLDLERDMASQGILPASVLRQNGFSGNDLVIRDNQNDAAHWASMIVSTAKDIAPSSSKSRRIILVVDDDDDDDSVRGFQRVFALALKGNLSTSSEHQLEVFSLSQVASAKVSPTNLVVFVAELERPLLSEIFDSKFSHVKTWLQQSNSLLWVTFSDMSSKLQTETPYPYAGLKDGLLRTVRAEFSAKHIVSLTLAGETRDAVSCVNHVLQVIQSAMLKQPPSPETEYIVRDGDILLGRLVENGSLTDILASSVRPAVRTEAWLPGPPLKLDIGTRGQLDTLHFKEDVDYHSDLGPMEVEIEARAWAVNFRDVFKVARLQEGEKVLIHSAAGATGQVAVQIAQMTGAEVFATVGHDKKRQFLMDEYGIPADHIFYSRNTTFAKGIMRMTDGYGVDVVLNSLVGESLRAS
;
A
#
# COMPACT_ATOMS: atom_id res chain seq x y z
N MET A 1 -12.26 50.66 -20.24
CA MET A 1 -10.88 50.41 -20.69
C MET A 1 -10.18 49.55 -19.65
N ARG A 2 -10.03 48.24 -19.89
CA ARG A 2 -9.14 47.40 -19.05
C ARG A 2 -7.73 47.57 -19.63
N LYS A 3 -6.80 48.10 -18.83
CA LYS A 3 -5.38 48.15 -19.18
C LYS A 3 -4.85 46.71 -19.17
N PHE A 4 -4.54 46.17 -20.35
CA PHE A 4 -3.69 44.99 -20.46
C PHE A 4 -2.26 45.43 -20.14
N GLY A 5 -1.56 44.69 -19.28
CA GLY A 5 -0.14 44.95 -18.99
C GLY A 5 0.70 44.83 -20.26
N GLU A 6 1.76 45.63 -20.36
CA GLU A 6 2.65 45.67 -21.54
C GLU A 6 3.66 44.50 -21.57
N THR A 7 3.77 43.76 -20.46
CA THR A 7 4.69 42.62 -20.32
C THR A 7 4.08 41.36 -20.93
N ASP A 8 4.87 40.65 -21.74
CA ASP A 8 4.47 39.38 -22.31
C ASP A 8 4.19 38.35 -21.20
N ALA A 9 3.08 37.61 -21.33
CA ALA A 9 2.64 36.70 -20.28
C ALA A 9 3.62 35.52 -20.08
N LEU A 10 4.26 35.03 -21.15
CA LEU A 10 5.29 34.00 -21.04
C LEU A 10 6.56 34.58 -20.41
N GLU A 11 6.94 35.80 -20.79
CA GLU A 11 8.05 36.50 -20.15
C GLU A 11 7.82 36.62 -18.63
N LEU A 12 6.66 37.07 -18.18
CA LEU A 12 6.33 37.16 -16.75
C LEU A 12 6.33 35.77 -16.06
N LEU A 13 5.80 34.74 -16.74
CA LEU A 13 5.69 33.39 -16.19
C LEU A 13 7.06 32.73 -15.99
N PHE A 14 7.99 32.90 -16.92
CA PHE A 14 9.32 32.26 -16.89
C PHE A 14 10.45 33.14 -16.33
N SER A 15 10.28 34.47 -16.27
CA SER A 15 11.22 35.37 -15.59
C SER A 15 11.03 35.42 -14.07
N THR A 16 9.92 34.88 -13.57
CA THR A 16 9.61 34.75 -12.14
C THR A 16 9.46 33.27 -11.75
N PRO A 17 9.41 32.93 -10.45
CA PRO A 17 9.12 31.55 -10.01
C PRO A 17 7.70 31.06 -10.31
N LEU A 18 6.85 31.84 -10.99
CA LEU A 18 5.44 31.50 -11.19
C LEU A 18 5.25 30.23 -12.03
N ALA A 19 6.01 30.05 -13.13
CA ALA A 19 5.97 28.80 -13.90
C ALA A 19 6.30 27.61 -13.00
N GLN A 20 7.38 27.72 -12.22
CA GLN A 20 7.85 26.68 -11.33
C GLN A 20 6.81 26.34 -10.25
N ASN A 21 6.29 27.34 -9.53
CA ASN A 21 5.29 27.12 -8.48
C ASN A 21 4.02 26.48 -9.03
N LEU A 22 3.61 26.89 -10.24
CA LEU A 22 2.45 26.31 -10.92
C LEU A 22 2.70 24.83 -11.24
N TYR A 23 3.87 24.49 -11.81
CA TYR A 23 4.23 23.11 -12.11
C TYR A 23 4.38 22.25 -10.84
N GLU A 24 4.99 22.78 -9.77
CA GLU A 24 5.16 22.05 -8.51
C GLU A 24 3.82 21.75 -7.82
N ASP A 25 2.92 22.73 -7.70
CA ASP A 25 1.58 22.51 -7.16
C ASP A 25 0.80 21.53 -8.06
N PHE A 26 0.92 21.66 -9.38
CA PHE A 26 0.29 20.75 -10.33
C PHE A 26 0.76 19.29 -10.18
N TYR A 27 2.08 19.04 -10.20
CA TYR A 27 2.63 17.69 -10.05
C TYR A 27 2.35 17.13 -8.66
N SER A 28 2.34 17.94 -7.60
CA SER A 28 2.01 17.47 -6.25
C SER A 28 0.59 16.93 -6.12
N ARG A 29 -0.34 17.44 -6.93
CA ARG A 29 -1.74 16.96 -6.97
C ARG A 29 -1.92 15.77 -7.91
N MET A 30 -1.10 15.68 -8.96
CA MET A 30 -1.14 14.60 -9.95
C MET A 30 -0.44 13.32 -9.48
N CYS A 31 0.75 13.46 -8.87
CA CYS A 31 1.55 12.37 -8.35
C CYS A 31 1.02 11.95 -6.98
N ASN A 32 -0.07 11.20 -6.99
CA ASN A 32 -0.70 10.62 -5.82
C ASN A 32 0.11 9.42 -5.29
N ASP A 33 -0.32 8.82 -4.17
CA ASP A 33 0.23 7.61 -3.52
C ASP A 33 0.62 6.50 -4.51
N LYS A 34 -0.05 6.41 -5.67
CA LYS A 34 0.23 5.45 -6.74
C LYS A 34 1.65 5.54 -7.29
N LEU A 35 2.20 6.74 -7.50
CA LEU A 35 3.57 6.88 -7.99
C LEU A 35 4.58 6.46 -6.91
N MET A 36 4.32 6.84 -5.66
CA MET A 36 5.12 6.38 -4.54
C MET A 36 5.09 4.86 -4.46
N SER A 37 3.91 4.23 -4.48
CA SER A 37 3.76 2.77 -4.47
C SER A 37 4.49 2.11 -5.64
N TYR A 38 4.43 2.68 -6.85
CA TYR A 38 5.17 2.15 -7.99
C TYR A 38 6.69 2.24 -7.79
N LEU A 39 7.21 3.41 -7.40
CA LEU A 39 8.64 3.59 -7.14
C LEU A 39 9.12 2.70 -5.99
N GLU A 40 8.30 2.48 -4.97
CA GLU A 40 8.56 1.55 -3.87
C GLU A 40 8.70 0.11 -4.37
N LEU A 41 7.76 -0.36 -5.18
CA LEU A 41 7.79 -1.71 -5.74
C LEU A 41 8.95 -1.86 -6.74
N SER A 42 9.20 -0.86 -7.58
CA SER A 42 10.30 -0.83 -8.54
C SER A 42 11.66 -0.84 -7.85
N ALA A 43 11.83 -0.04 -6.79
CA ALA A 43 13.05 -0.03 -5.99
C ALA A 43 13.24 -1.33 -5.22
N HIS A 44 12.17 -2.01 -4.81
CA HIS A 44 12.26 -3.33 -4.20
C HIS A 44 12.68 -4.41 -5.22
N GLU A 45 12.15 -4.36 -6.45
CA GLU A 45 12.51 -5.30 -7.53
C GLU A 45 13.91 -5.04 -8.09
N THR A 46 14.32 -3.79 -8.26
CA THR A 46 15.61 -3.38 -8.82
C THR A 46 16.15 -2.14 -8.07
N PRO A 47 16.84 -2.32 -6.93
CA PRO A 47 17.32 -1.22 -6.09
C PRO A 47 18.33 -0.28 -6.78
N ASP A 48 19.10 -0.79 -7.74
CA ASP A 48 20.11 -0.06 -8.50
C ASP A 48 19.59 0.44 -9.86
N GLN A 49 18.28 0.57 -10.02
CA GLN A 49 17.64 1.03 -11.27
C GLN A 49 18.23 2.35 -11.79
N LYS A 50 18.28 2.48 -13.11
CA LYS A 50 18.67 3.71 -13.81
C LYS A 50 17.43 4.40 -14.35
N ILE A 51 17.30 5.69 -14.06
CA ILE A 51 16.12 6.48 -14.38
C ILE A 51 16.47 7.48 -15.49
N LEU A 52 15.63 7.55 -16.53
CA LEU A 52 15.70 8.55 -17.57
C LEU A 52 14.44 9.43 -17.51
N GLU A 53 14.62 10.72 -17.30
CA GLU A 53 13.55 11.70 -17.37
C GLU A 53 13.63 12.45 -18.71
N VAL A 54 12.56 12.39 -19.51
CA VAL A 54 12.45 13.05 -20.81
C VAL A 54 11.57 14.29 -20.69
N GLY A 55 12.14 15.46 -21.00
CA GLY A 55 11.43 16.73 -20.91
C GLY A 55 11.30 17.24 -19.47
N ALA A 56 12.38 17.11 -18.70
CA ALA A 56 12.43 17.48 -17.28
C ALA A 56 12.17 18.99 -17.06
N GLY A 57 12.42 19.84 -18.06
CA GLY A 57 12.04 21.24 -18.08
C GLY A 57 12.62 22.03 -16.91
N THR A 58 11.73 22.52 -16.03
CA THR A 58 12.08 23.27 -14.83
C THR A 58 12.54 22.40 -13.65
N GLY A 59 12.52 21.07 -13.80
CA GLY A 59 12.88 20.10 -12.77
C GLY A 59 11.79 19.86 -11.71
N ALA A 60 10.55 20.30 -11.95
CA ALA A 60 9.47 20.12 -10.98
C ALA A 60 9.16 18.62 -10.72
N MET A 61 9.09 17.82 -11.79
CA MET A 61 8.90 16.36 -11.69
C MET A 61 10.14 15.67 -11.10
N THR A 62 11.34 16.07 -11.53
CA THR A 62 12.62 15.62 -10.95
C THR A 62 12.65 15.77 -9.43
N ASN A 63 12.28 16.96 -8.92
CA ASN A 63 12.26 17.25 -7.49
C ASN A 63 11.32 16.29 -6.73
N MET A 64 10.18 15.99 -7.32
CA MET A 64 9.21 15.06 -6.75
C MET A 64 9.73 13.62 -6.73
N ALA A 65 10.21 13.13 -7.87
CA ALA A 65 10.74 11.78 -8.01
C ALA A 65 11.91 11.55 -7.04
N LEU A 66 12.87 12.50 -6.98
CA LEU A 66 14.01 12.41 -6.06
C LEU A 66 13.59 12.48 -4.59
N SER A 67 12.57 13.28 -4.25
CA SER A 67 12.01 13.33 -2.90
C SER A 67 11.38 12.00 -2.50
N MET A 68 10.64 11.36 -3.42
CA MET A 68 10.04 10.04 -3.19
C MET A 68 11.12 8.96 -3.05
N LEU A 69 12.08 8.91 -3.97
CA LEU A 69 13.20 7.97 -3.93
C LEU A 69 13.99 8.13 -2.63
N LYS A 70 14.23 9.35 -2.16
CA LYS A 70 14.88 9.60 -0.87
C LYS A 70 14.08 9.05 0.31
N GLN A 71 12.76 9.27 0.34
CA GLN A 71 11.90 8.69 1.39
C GLN A 71 11.97 7.16 1.40
N ILE A 72 12.05 6.55 0.21
CA ILE A 72 12.23 5.10 0.07
C ILE A 72 13.59 4.68 0.65
N GLU A 73 14.68 5.35 0.28
CA GLU A 73 16.04 5.08 0.78
C GLU A 73 16.13 5.22 2.30
N ASP A 74 15.59 6.30 2.86
CA ASP A 74 15.55 6.56 4.30
C ASP A 74 14.79 5.46 5.06
N ARG A 75 13.74 4.89 4.44
CA ARG A 75 12.93 3.82 5.03
C ARG A 75 13.59 2.45 4.96
N ILE A 76 14.25 2.11 3.85
CA ILE A 76 14.84 0.78 3.62
C ILE A 76 16.32 0.68 4.06
N GLY A 77 17.00 1.80 4.28
CA GLY A 77 18.42 1.84 4.63
C GLY A 77 19.37 1.41 3.49
N GLY A 78 18.91 1.49 2.24
CA GLY A 78 19.61 1.08 1.02
C GLY A 78 19.36 2.06 -0.13
N ILE A 79 19.90 1.78 -1.31
CA ILE A 79 19.70 2.63 -2.50
C ILE A 79 18.37 2.31 -3.20
N ALA A 80 17.74 3.33 -3.79
CA ALA A 80 16.52 3.17 -4.60
C ALA A 80 16.74 3.42 -6.09
N PHE A 81 17.94 3.90 -6.48
CA PHE A 81 18.39 4.04 -7.86
C PHE A 81 19.91 4.09 -7.92
N SER A 82 20.56 3.92 -9.08
CA SER A 82 22.01 4.13 -9.22
C SER A 82 22.36 5.37 -10.04
N GLU A 83 21.52 5.73 -11.00
CA GLU A 83 21.74 6.83 -11.94
C GLU A 83 20.40 7.49 -12.32
N TYR A 84 20.37 8.82 -12.41
CA TYR A 84 19.21 9.59 -12.83
C TYR A 84 19.65 10.56 -13.94
N LEU A 85 19.19 10.30 -15.16
CA LEU A 85 19.51 11.08 -16.35
C LEU A 85 18.41 12.11 -16.62
N TYR A 86 18.71 13.37 -16.31
CA TYR A 86 17.89 14.54 -16.57
C TYR A 86 18.05 14.99 -18.02
N THR A 87 16.96 14.98 -18.81
CA THR A 87 17.02 15.43 -20.21
C THR A 87 15.93 16.43 -20.55
N ASP A 88 16.28 17.38 -21.41
CA ASP A 88 15.35 18.34 -22.00
C ASP A 88 15.84 18.70 -23.41
N ILE A 89 14.95 19.14 -24.29
CA ILE A 89 15.34 19.60 -25.64
C ILE A 89 16.24 20.85 -25.55
N SER A 90 16.01 21.70 -24.54
CA SER A 90 16.77 22.92 -24.31
C SER A 90 17.64 22.80 -23.07
N PRO A 91 18.95 23.08 -23.17
CA PRO A 91 19.84 23.10 -21.99
C PRO A 91 19.60 24.32 -21.09
N ALA A 92 18.68 25.23 -21.43
CA ALA A 92 18.46 26.49 -20.72
C ALA A 92 18.13 26.34 -19.22
N PHE A 93 17.66 25.16 -18.79
CA PHE A 93 17.33 24.88 -17.40
C PHE A 93 18.44 24.15 -16.63
N PHE A 94 19.51 23.71 -17.28
CA PHE A 94 20.46 22.76 -16.68
C PHE A 94 21.26 23.37 -15.53
N ASP A 95 21.78 24.59 -15.68
CA ASP A 95 22.58 25.24 -14.64
C ASP A 95 21.76 25.41 -13.35
N LYS A 96 20.52 25.90 -13.47
CA LYS A 96 19.59 26.05 -12.33
C LYS A 96 19.22 24.70 -11.71
N SER A 97 18.99 23.66 -12.51
CA SER A 97 18.66 22.33 -12.01
C SER A 97 19.86 21.65 -11.33
N GLN A 98 21.08 21.83 -11.86
CA GLN A 98 22.31 21.33 -11.23
C GLN A 98 22.56 21.95 -9.86
N GLU A 99 22.37 23.27 -9.73
CA GLU A 99 22.42 23.95 -8.43
C GLU A 99 21.36 23.40 -7.47
N ARG A 100 20.13 23.22 -7.96
CA ARG A 100 18.99 22.75 -7.15
C ARG A 100 19.17 21.31 -6.64
N PHE A 101 19.70 20.42 -7.47
CA PHE A 101 19.84 18.99 -7.16
C PHE A 101 21.27 18.58 -6.83
N CYS A 102 22.10 19.52 -6.37
CA CYS A 102 23.52 19.28 -6.07
C CYS A 102 23.75 18.14 -5.06
N ALA A 103 22.78 17.87 -4.18
CA ALA A 103 22.82 16.75 -3.23
C ALA A 103 22.90 15.37 -3.91
N TYR A 104 22.49 15.28 -5.18
CA TYR A 104 22.48 14.05 -5.97
C TYR A 104 23.52 14.07 -7.11
N GLN A 105 24.48 15.01 -7.08
CA GLN A 105 25.45 15.21 -8.17
C GLN A 105 26.22 13.94 -8.58
N ASP A 106 26.50 13.04 -7.63
CA ASP A 106 27.24 11.79 -7.89
C ASP A 106 26.39 10.73 -8.60
N ARG A 107 25.07 10.93 -8.65
CA ARG A 107 24.07 9.99 -9.19
C ARG A 107 23.19 10.64 -10.26
N MET A 108 23.42 11.91 -10.60
CA MET A 108 22.66 12.64 -11.62
C MET A 108 23.54 13.05 -12.79
N ALA A 109 23.03 12.81 -13.99
CA ALA A 109 23.61 13.28 -15.24
C ALA A 109 22.62 14.17 -15.99
N TYR A 110 23.14 15.14 -16.76
CA TYR A 110 22.33 16.11 -17.49
C TYR A 110 22.69 16.07 -18.96
N LYS A 111 21.70 16.04 -19.85
CA LYS A 111 21.98 15.95 -21.28
C LYS A 111 20.84 16.49 -22.15
N PRO A 112 21.13 17.29 -23.20
CA PRO A 112 20.08 17.68 -24.13
C PRO A 112 19.57 16.45 -24.90
N LEU A 113 18.26 16.35 -25.09
CA LEU A 113 17.62 15.27 -25.83
C LEU A 113 16.56 15.82 -26.77
N ASP A 114 16.82 15.70 -28.08
CA ASP A 114 15.86 16.00 -29.14
C ASP A 114 15.21 14.70 -29.62
N LEU A 115 13.91 14.53 -29.34
CA LEU A 115 13.14 13.35 -29.72
C LEU A 115 12.89 13.24 -31.24
N GLU A 116 13.11 14.32 -32.00
CA GLU A 116 12.98 14.30 -33.46
C GLU A 116 14.21 13.71 -34.16
N ARG A 117 15.30 13.48 -33.42
CA ARG A 117 16.58 12.97 -33.95
C ARG A 117 16.88 11.60 -33.37
N ASP A 118 17.68 10.82 -34.11
CA ASP A 118 18.13 9.52 -33.61
C ASP A 118 18.85 9.70 -32.28
N MET A 119 18.38 8.99 -31.27
CA MET A 119 18.82 9.25 -29.93
C MET A 119 20.17 8.59 -29.63
N ALA A 120 20.47 7.43 -30.25
CA ALA A 120 21.78 6.80 -30.18
C ALA A 120 22.89 7.75 -30.71
N SER A 121 22.59 8.49 -31.79
CA SER A 121 23.49 9.54 -32.31
C SER A 121 23.72 10.71 -31.34
N GLN A 122 22.82 10.91 -30.38
CA GLN A 122 22.95 11.91 -29.31
C GLN A 122 23.66 11.34 -28.08
N GLY A 123 24.13 10.09 -28.12
CA GLY A 123 24.84 9.41 -27.02
C GLY A 123 23.99 9.18 -25.77
N ILE A 124 22.67 9.29 -25.91
CA ILE A 124 21.69 8.75 -24.98
C ILE A 124 21.21 7.48 -25.69
N LEU A 125 20.98 6.36 -25.00
CA LEU A 125 20.37 5.18 -25.62
C LEU A 125 18.91 5.13 -25.17
N PRO A 126 17.92 5.62 -25.94
CA PRO A 126 16.54 5.66 -25.46
C PRO A 126 15.62 4.92 -26.43
N ALA A 127 15.04 3.86 -25.91
CA ALA A 127 13.63 3.75 -25.62
C ALA A 127 12.52 4.41 -26.52
N SER A 128 12.74 4.79 -27.78
CA SER A 128 11.69 4.72 -28.83
C SER A 128 11.96 3.53 -29.78
N VAL A 129 13.22 3.13 -29.77
CA VAL A 129 13.91 1.84 -29.80
C VAL A 129 13.22 0.68 -29.02
N LEU A 130 12.26 0.91 -28.10
CA LEU A 130 11.70 -0.08 -27.14
C LEU A 130 11.24 -1.40 -27.78
N ARG A 131 10.24 -1.41 -28.67
CA ARG A 131 9.73 -2.70 -29.23
C ARG A 131 10.68 -3.34 -30.24
N GLN A 132 11.51 -2.56 -30.93
CA GLN A 132 12.46 -3.05 -31.94
C GLN A 132 13.84 -3.42 -31.38
N ASN A 133 14.14 -3.05 -30.13
CA ASN A 133 15.43 -3.32 -29.48
C ASN A 133 15.26 -3.86 -28.06
N GLY A 134 14.25 -4.69 -27.85
CA GLY A 134 14.20 -5.48 -26.64
C GLY A 134 13.60 -4.75 -25.45
N PHE A 135 12.35 -4.34 -25.56
CA PHE A 135 11.47 -4.00 -24.45
C PHE A 135 10.06 -4.54 -24.77
N SER A 136 9.26 -4.82 -23.76
CA SER A 136 7.94 -5.47 -23.85
C SER A 136 6.84 -4.64 -24.51
N GLY A 137 6.99 -3.32 -24.58
CA GLY A 137 5.91 -2.39 -24.95
C GLY A 137 5.27 -1.75 -23.73
N ASN A 138 3.98 -1.38 -23.76
CA ASN A 138 3.33 -0.74 -22.62
C ASN A 138 2.80 -1.84 -21.68
N ASP A 139 3.57 -2.21 -20.65
CA ASP A 139 3.14 -3.22 -19.68
C ASP A 139 2.12 -2.67 -18.70
N LEU A 140 2.26 -1.39 -18.36
CA LEU A 140 1.33 -0.68 -17.49
C LEU A 140 1.15 0.75 -17.99
N VAL A 141 -0.10 1.18 -18.11
CA VAL A 141 -0.46 2.57 -18.39
C VAL A 141 -1.32 3.06 -17.24
N ILE A 142 -0.74 3.87 -16.36
CA ILE A 142 -1.45 4.50 -15.25
C ILE A 142 -1.90 5.87 -15.72
N ARG A 143 -3.21 6.06 -15.83
CA ARG A 143 -3.81 7.37 -16.13
C ARG A 143 -3.99 8.17 -14.85
N ASP A 144 -3.79 9.48 -14.94
CA ASP A 144 -4.14 10.45 -13.90
C ASP A 144 -5.64 10.46 -13.59
N ASN A 145 -6.48 10.28 -14.60
CA ASN A 145 -7.93 10.26 -14.49
C ASN A 145 -8.56 9.19 -15.40
N GLN A 146 -9.68 8.61 -14.97
CA GLN A 146 -10.43 7.63 -15.75
C GLN A 146 -11.29 8.27 -16.84
N ASN A 147 -11.71 9.52 -16.67
CA ASN A 147 -12.50 10.24 -17.65
C ASN A 147 -11.59 10.87 -18.73
N ASP A 148 -11.81 10.51 -20.00
CA ASP A 148 -11.01 11.00 -21.13
C ASP A 148 -11.01 12.53 -21.26
N ALA A 149 -12.12 13.21 -20.94
CA ALA A 149 -12.20 14.67 -21.01
C ALA A 149 -11.40 15.37 -19.91
N ALA A 150 -11.09 14.66 -18.83
CA ALA A 150 -10.29 15.13 -17.69
C ALA A 150 -8.91 14.46 -17.62
N HIS A 151 -8.58 13.63 -18.61
CA HIS A 151 -7.30 12.94 -18.71
C HIS A 151 -6.28 13.85 -19.37
N TRP A 152 -5.18 14.13 -18.67
CA TRP A 152 -4.14 15.02 -19.17
C TRP A 152 -2.76 14.38 -19.23
N ALA A 153 -2.44 13.40 -18.38
CA ALA A 153 -1.20 12.65 -18.51
C ALA A 153 -1.32 11.16 -18.13
N SER A 154 -0.44 10.35 -18.72
CA SER A 154 -0.27 8.94 -18.41
C SER A 154 1.16 8.64 -18.00
N MET A 155 1.34 7.77 -17.02
CA MET A 155 2.59 7.07 -16.78
C MET A 155 2.58 5.76 -17.57
N ILE A 156 3.61 5.54 -18.37
CA ILE A 156 3.77 4.34 -19.17
C ILE A 156 5.01 3.60 -18.68
N VAL A 157 4.84 2.35 -18.26
CA VAL A 157 5.91 1.45 -17.83
C VAL A 157 6.17 0.44 -18.93
N SER A 158 7.45 0.21 -19.22
CA SER A 158 7.94 -0.74 -20.22
C SER A 158 9.16 -1.50 -19.69
N THR A 159 9.09 -2.82 -19.63
CA THR A 159 10.17 -3.71 -19.19
C THR A 159 11.22 -3.88 -20.27
N ALA A 160 12.50 -3.75 -19.92
CA ALA A 160 13.63 -4.12 -20.78
C ALA A 160 13.65 -5.64 -21.02
N LYS A 161 13.59 -6.04 -22.28
CA LYS A 161 13.79 -7.42 -22.76
C LYS A 161 15.15 -7.49 -23.47
N ASP A 162 16.14 -8.20 -22.96
CA ASP A 162 17.36 -8.39 -23.76
C ASP A 162 17.01 -8.95 -25.17
N ILE A 163 17.53 -8.31 -26.23
CA ILE A 163 17.52 -8.92 -27.57
C ILE A 163 18.49 -10.09 -27.50
N ALA A 164 17.96 -11.27 -27.19
CA ALA A 164 18.75 -12.49 -27.23
C ALA A 164 19.25 -12.71 -28.67
N PRO A 165 20.57 -12.94 -28.88
CA PRO A 165 21.05 -13.45 -30.15
C PRO A 165 20.34 -14.77 -30.44
N SER A 166 19.70 -14.86 -31.61
CA SER A 166 19.18 -16.12 -32.13
C SER A 166 20.35 -17.06 -32.41
N SER A 167 20.74 -17.83 -31.42
CA SER A 167 21.40 -19.11 -31.66
C SER A 167 20.87 -20.10 -30.62
N SER A 168 20.02 -21.02 -31.08
CA SER A 168 19.90 -22.33 -30.47
C SER A 168 21.31 -22.92 -30.39
N LYS A 169 21.96 -22.72 -29.24
CA LYS A 169 23.18 -23.41 -28.89
C LYS A 169 22.76 -24.43 -27.86
N SER A 170 23.02 -25.70 -28.20
CA SER A 170 23.02 -26.82 -27.28
C SER A 170 23.60 -26.39 -25.94
N ARG A 171 22.77 -26.41 -24.90
CA ARG A 171 23.18 -26.15 -23.51
C ARG A 171 23.46 -27.48 -22.82
N ARG A 172 24.65 -27.59 -22.23
CA ARG A 172 24.99 -28.67 -21.30
C ARG A 172 24.24 -28.45 -19.99
N ILE A 173 23.50 -29.47 -19.56
CA ILE A 173 22.72 -29.47 -18.33
C ILE A 173 23.46 -30.33 -17.30
N ILE A 174 23.71 -29.76 -16.13
CA ILE A 174 24.44 -30.39 -15.03
C ILE A 174 23.44 -30.64 -13.91
N LEU A 175 23.12 -31.90 -13.66
CA LEU A 175 22.24 -32.29 -12.55
C LEU A 175 23.08 -32.56 -11.30
N VAL A 176 22.73 -31.93 -10.19
CA VAL A 176 23.43 -32.03 -8.91
C VAL A 176 22.59 -32.80 -7.90
N VAL A 177 23.13 -33.92 -7.42
CA VAL A 177 22.52 -34.82 -6.41
C VAL A 177 23.31 -34.75 -5.10
N ASP A 178 22.70 -35.16 -3.98
CA ASP A 178 23.42 -35.27 -2.70
C ASP A 178 24.45 -36.42 -2.73
N ASP A 179 25.54 -36.28 -1.97
CA ASP A 179 26.60 -37.29 -1.85
C ASP A 179 26.12 -38.54 -1.07
N ASP A 180 25.16 -38.37 -0.14
CA ASP A 180 24.69 -39.45 0.76
C ASP A 180 23.60 -40.35 0.14
N ASP A 181 23.37 -40.28 -1.17
CA ASP A 181 22.47 -41.16 -1.94
C ASP A 181 23.04 -42.57 -2.18
N ASP A 182 24.08 -42.95 -1.43
CA ASP A 182 24.80 -44.23 -1.52
C ASP A 182 24.40 -45.25 -0.44
N ASP A 183 23.39 -44.98 0.40
CA ASP A 183 22.93 -45.97 1.39
C ASP A 183 22.07 -47.06 0.72
N ASP A 184 22.44 -48.30 0.99
CA ASP A 184 22.35 -49.49 0.13
C ASP A 184 20.93 -50.12 0.05
N SER A 185 19.88 -49.32 -0.14
CA SER A 185 18.52 -49.80 -0.38
C SER A 185 17.97 -49.31 -1.72
N VAL A 186 18.20 -50.09 -2.79
CA VAL A 186 17.40 -50.13 -4.04
C VAL A 186 16.94 -48.76 -4.55
N ARG A 187 17.88 -48.02 -5.16
CA ARG A 187 17.66 -46.82 -6.02
C ARG A 187 16.96 -45.65 -5.31
N GLY A 188 17.74 -44.80 -4.66
CA GLY A 188 17.26 -43.48 -4.21
C GLY A 188 16.54 -42.71 -5.32
N PHE A 189 15.50 -42.01 -4.92
CA PHE A 189 14.60 -41.24 -5.77
C PHE A 189 15.36 -40.21 -6.60
N GLN A 190 16.44 -39.60 -6.08
CA GLN A 190 17.28 -38.66 -6.84
C GLN A 190 17.91 -39.31 -8.08
N ARG A 191 18.45 -40.53 -7.94
CA ARG A 191 18.99 -41.32 -9.05
C ARG A 191 17.92 -41.77 -10.05
N VAL A 192 16.75 -42.21 -9.57
CA VAL A 192 15.63 -42.58 -10.45
C VAL A 192 15.14 -41.36 -11.23
N PHE A 193 15.00 -40.21 -10.55
CA PHE A 193 14.65 -38.94 -11.14
C PHE A 193 15.67 -38.51 -12.19
N ALA A 194 16.97 -38.60 -11.88
CA ALA A 194 18.06 -38.28 -12.80
C ALA A 194 18.01 -39.13 -14.08
N LEU A 195 17.78 -40.44 -13.94
CA LEU A 195 17.66 -41.36 -15.09
C LEU A 195 16.42 -41.05 -15.94
N ALA A 196 15.28 -40.79 -15.31
CA ALA A 196 14.05 -40.43 -16.00
C ALA A 196 14.19 -39.09 -16.74
N LEU A 197 14.83 -38.08 -16.12
CA LEU A 197 15.13 -36.81 -16.75
C LEU A 197 16.09 -36.97 -17.94
N LYS A 198 17.13 -37.81 -17.78
CA LYS A 198 18.08 -38.13 -18.85
C LYS A 198 17.39 -38.79 -20.04
N GLY A 199 16.49 -39.74 -19.79
CA GLY A 199 15.74 -40.44 -20.83
C GLY A 199 14.89 -39.49 -21.66
N ASN A 200 14.20 -38.54 -21.01
CA ASN A 200 13.34 -37.56 -21.69
C ASN A 200 14.10 -36.46 -22.42
N LEU A 201 15.30 -36.08 -21.96
CA LEU A 201 16.13 -35.09 -22.65
C LEU A 201 16.89 -35.70 -23.85
N SER A 202 17.31 -36.97 -23.75
CA SER A 202 18.11 -37.64 -24.79
C SER A 202 17.33 -37.87 -26.10
N THR A 203 15.99 -37.93 -26.05
CA THR A 203 15.13 -38.03 -27.23
C THR A 203 15.10 -36.75 -28.07
N SER A 204 15.54 -35.60 -27.53
CA SER A 204 15.48 -34.29 -28.19
C SER A 204 16.76 -33.86 -28.93
N SER A 205 17.81 -34.69 -28.95
CA SER A 205 19.13 -34.50 -29.62
C SER A 205 19.91 -33.20 -29.38
N GLU A 206 19.33 -32.18 -28.73
CA GLU A 206 19.92 -30.85 -28.58
C GLU A 206 20.66 -30.63 -27.25
N HIS A 207 20.49 -31.48 -26.23
CA HIS A 207 21.03 -31.25 -24.88
C HIS A 207 21.80 -32.45 -24.31
N GLN A 208 22.97 -32.18 -23.72
CA GLN A 208 23.77 -33.18 -22.99
C GLN A 208 23.53 -33.03 -21.49
N LEU A 209 22.98 -34.07 -20.84
CA LEU A 209 22.78 -34.14 -19.39
C LEU A 209 23.87 -34.99 -18.74
N GLU A 210 24.57 -34.40 -17.77
CA GLU A 210 25.54 -35.08 -16.90
C GLU A 210 25.12 -34.94 -15.43
N VAL A 211 25.37 -35.98 -14.64
CA VAL A 211 25.00 -36.02 -13.22
C VAL A 211 26.28 -35.97 -12.39
N PHE A 212 26.32 -35.09 -11.40
CA PHE A 212 27.42 -34.93 -10.46
C PHE A 212 26.86 -34.90 -9.04
N SER A 213 27.61 -35.43 -8.08
CA SER A 213 27.27 -35.23 -6.67
C SER A 213 27.75 -33.86 -6.17
N LEU A 214 27.28 -33.42 -5.00
CA LEU A 214 27.67 -32.14 -4.40
C LEU A 214 29.20 -31.97 -4.31
N SER A 215 29.91 -33.00 -3.85
CA SER A 215 31.38 -32.99 -3.74
C SER A 215 32.14 -32.95 -5.06
N GLN A 216 31.50 -33.29 -6.19
CA GLN A 216 32.13 -33.37 -7.51
C GLN A 216 32.15 -32.03 -8.28
N VAL A 217 31.88 -30.89 -7.60
CA VAL A 217 31.84 -29.56 -8.22
C VAL A 217 33.09 -29.22 -9.05
N ALA A 218 34.29 -29.57 -8.56
CA ALA A 218 35.53 -29.31 -9.27
C ALA A 218 35.64 -30.09 -10.59
N SER A 219 35.12 -31.32 -10.61
CA SER A 219 35.11 -32.20 -11.79
C SER A 219 34.08 -31.75 -12.83
N ALA A 220 33.00 -31.09 -12.40
CA ALA A 220 31.91 -30.67 -13.27
C ALA A 220 32.32 -29.60 -14.31
N LYS A 221 33.36 -28.81 -14.01
CA LYS A 221 33.85 -27.71 -14.87
C LYS A 221 32.70 -26.81 -15.34
N VAL A 222 32.01 -26.20 -14.38
CA VAL A 222 30.84 -25.35 -14.64
C VAL A 222 31.29 -24.11 -15.43
N SER A 223 30.65 -23.88 -16.58
CA SER A 223 30.82 -22.69 -17.40
C SER A 223 29.57 -21.81 -17.35
N PRO A 224 29.68 -20.50 -17.62
CA PRO A 224 28.55 -19.57 -17.58
C PRO A 224 27.36 -19.93 -18.48
N THR A 225 27.56 -20.79 -19.48
CA THR A 225 26.51 -21.21 -20.43
C THR A 225 25.78 -22.49 -19.98
N ASN A 226 26.24 -23.15 -18.91
CA ASN A 226 25.62 -24.37 -18.40
C ASN A 226 24.39 -24.06 -17.56
N LEU A 227 23.39 -24.94 -17.65
CA LEU A 227 22.25 -24.95 -16.73
C LEU A 227 22.54 -25.95 -15.63
N VAL A 228 22.60 -25.47 -14.38
CA VAL A 228 22.73 -26.33 -13.20
C VAL A 228 21.34 -26.63 -12.65
N VAL A 229 21.01 -27.89 -12.43
CA VAL A 229 19.74 -28.32 -11.85
C VAL A 229 20.05 -29.03 -10.52
N PHE A 230 19.70 -28.40 -9.41
CA PHE A 230 19.82 -28.93 -8.07
C PHE A 230 18.62 -29.80 -7.73
N VAL A 231 18.87 -31.08 -7.45
CA VAL A 231 17.86 -32.06 -6.99
C VAL A 231 18.30 -32.76 -5.70
N ALA A 232 19.41 -32.31 -5.10
CA ALA A 232 20.00 -32.84 -3.87
C ALA A 232 19.02 -32.85 -2.67
N GLU A 233 17.93 -32.08 -2.75
CA GLU A 233 16.96 -31.87 -1.68
C GLU A 233 15.57 -32.46 -2.02
N LEU A 234 15.50 -33.39 -2.98
CA LEU A 234 14.25 -34.11 -3.30
C LEU A 234 13.88 -35.17 -2.27
N GLU A 235 14.85 -35.70 -1.53
CA GLU A 235 14.61 -36.78 -0.56
C GLU A 235 14.77 -36.35 0.88
N ARG A 236 15.83 -35.57 1.13
CA ARG A 236 16.24 -35.10 2.45
C ARG A 236 16.47 -33.60 2.43
N PRO A 237 16.18 -32.91 3.53
CA PRO A 237 16.26 -31.45 3.62
C PRO A 237 17.72 -31.01 3.82
N LEU A 238 18.41 -30.82 2.69
CA LEU A 238 19.84 -30.53 2.65
C LEU A 238 20.21 -29.29 3.47
N LEU A 239 19.44 -28.20 3.37
CA LEU A 239 19.82 -26.91 3.99
C LEU A 239 19.61 -26.85 5.50
N SER A 240 18.66 -27.62 6.05
CA SER A 240 18.43 -27.66 7.50
C SER A 240 19.44 -28.55 8.24
N GLU A 241 20.02 -29.53 7.54
CA GLU A 241 20.96 -30.51 8.10
C GLU A 241 22.39 -30.26 7.61
N ILE A 242 22.68 -29.10 7.03
CA ILE A 242 23.95 -28.85 6.37
C ILE A 242 25.10 -28.66 7.37
N PHE A 243 26.20 -29.38 7.14
CA PHE A 243 27.47 -29.20 7.84
C PHE A 243 28.46 -28.38 6.98
N ASP A 244 29.48 -27.81 7.61
CA ASP A 244 30.43 -26.86 6.98
C ASP A 244 31.04 -27.35 5.65
N SER A 245 31.32 -28.64 5.52
CA SER A 245 31.89 -29.23 4.30
C SER A 245 30.90 -29.24 3.13
N LYS A 246 29.66 -29.70 3.36
CA LYS A 246 28.59 -29.67 2.33
C LYS A 246 28.18 -28.25 1.97
N PHE A 247 28.12 -27.35 2.95
CA PHE A 247 27.81 -25.94 2.69
C PHE A 247 28.86 -25.28 1.79
N SER A 248 30.14 -25.63 1.96
CA SER A 248 31.22 -25.17 1.08
C SER A 248 31.04 -25.62 -0.38
N HIS A 249 30.55 -26.86 -0.60
CA HIS A 249 30.20 -27.34 -1.95
C HIS A 249 29.02 -26.58 -2.54
N VAL A 250 27.92 -26.40 -1.79
CA VAL A 250 26.75 -25.62 -2.22
C VAL A 250 27.15 -24.18 -2.60
N LYS A 251 27.97 -23.53 -1.77
CA LYS A 251 28.50 -22.19 -2.05
C LYS A 251 29.27 -22.16 -3.37
N THR A 252 30.11 -23.16 -3.61
CA THR A 252 30.91 -23.25 -4.85
C THR A 252 30.01 -23.43 -6.07
N TRP A 253 28.98 -24.27 -5.99
CA TRP A 253 27.99 -24.45 -7.06
C TRP A 253 27.22 -23.16 -7.36
N LEU A 254 26.74 -22.46 -6.33
CA LEU A 254 26.04 -21.17 -6.47
C LEU A 254 26.95 -20.09 -7.05
N GLN A 255 28.23 -20.06 -6.67
CA GLN A 255 29.20 -19.09 -7.18
C GLN A 255 29.51 -19.31 -8.66
N GLN A 256 29.73 -20.56 -9.09
CA GLN A 256 30.14 -20.89 -10.46
C GLN A 256 28.99 -20.91 -11.47
N SER A 257 27.75 -21.10 -11.01
CA SER A 257 26.58 -21.16 -11.88
C SER A 257 26.01 -19.78 -12.19
N ASN A 258 25.79 -19.48 -13.47
CA ASN A 258 25.02 -18.30 -13.89
C ASN A 258 23.55 -18.63 -14.15
N SER A 259 23.22 -19.90 -14.42
CA SER A 259 21.85 -20.37 -14.61
C SER A 259 21.63 -21.57 -13.70
N LEU A 260 20.68 -21.47 -12.77
CA LEU A 260 20.44 -22.50 -11.76
C LEU A 260 18.94 -22.72 -11.51
N LEU A 261 18.49 -23.97 -11.55
CA LEU A 261 17.18 -24.42 -11.10
C LEU A 261 17.35 -25.24 -9.83
N TRP A 262 16.72 -24.87 -8.72
CA TRP A 262 16.72 -25.67 -7.49
C TRP A 262 15.35 -26.28 -7.24
N VAL A 263 15.29 -27.61 -7.23
CA VAL A 263 14.05 -28.38 -7.04
C VAL A 263 14.03 -29.01 -5.66
N THR A 264 12.95 -28.83 -4.91
CA THR A 264 12.72 -29.50 -3.63
C THR A 264 11.35 -30.14 -3.56
N PHE A 265 11.18 -31.08 -2.65
CA PHE A 265 9.87 -31.57 -2.24
C PHE A 265 9.36 -30.81 -1.02
N SER A 266 8.04 -30.62 -0.94
CA SER A 266 7.38 -30.07 0.24
C SER A 266 6.24 -31.00 0.64
N ASP A 267 6.33 -31.61 1.82
CA ASP A 267 5.31 -32.53 2.34
C ASP A 267 4.12 -31.79 2.99
N MET A 268 3.72 -30.67 2.38
CA MET A 268 2.63 -29.82 2.89
C MET A 268 1.25 -30.44 2.65
N SER A 269 1.16 -31.62 2.03
CA SER A 269 -0.10 -32.35 1.84
C SER A 269 -0.02 -33.81 2.26
N SER A 270 0.36 -34.06 3.51
CA SER A 270 -0.03 -35.33 4.10
C SER A 270 -1.56 -35.31 4.32
N LYS A 271 -2.32 -35.88 3.38
CA LYS A 271 -3.72 -36.31 3.63
C LYS A 271 -3.78 -37.35 4.77
N LEU A 272 -2.64 -37.87 5.22
CA LEU A 272 -2.45 -38.54 6.50
C LEU A 272 -1.92 -37.53 7.54
N GLN A 273 -2.78 -37.13 8.48
CA GLN A 273 -2.48 -36.26 9.63
C GLN A 273 -1.46 -36.84 10.63
N THR A 274 -0.50 -37.66 10.20
CA THR A 274 0.44 -38.37 11.09
C THR A 274 1.85 -37.77 11.09
N GLU A 275 2.18 -36.88 10.17
CA GLU A 275 3.50 -36.22 10.13
C GLU A 275 3.34 -34.69 10.14
N THR A 276 4.04 -34.04 11.07
CA THR A 276 4.06 -32.58 11.21
C THR A 276 4.62 -31.96 9.93
N PRO A 277 3.94 -30.99 9.28
CA PRO A 277 4.40 -30.42 8.02
C PRO A 277 5.81 -29.86 8.18
N TYR A 278 6.69 -30.25 7.27
CA TYR A 278 8.12 -29.95 7.34
C TYR A 278 8.38 -28.46 7.04
N PRO A 279 8.72 -27.62 8.03
CA PRO A 279 8.74 -26.16 7.86
C PRO A 279 9.99 -25.63 7.12
N TYR A 280 11.00 -26.48 6.90
CA TYR A 280 12.29 -26.05 6.37
C TYR A 280 12.43 -26.14 4.84
N ALA A 281 11.42 -26.66 4.12
CA ALA A 281 11.45 -26.73 2.66
C ALA A 281 11.55 -25.34 1.98
N GLY A 282 11.19 -24.27 2.70
CA GLY A 282 11.31 -22.88 2.23
C GLY A 282 12.70 -22.25 2.45
N LEU A 283 13.64 -22.91 3.15
CA LEU A 283 14.99 -22.36 3.38
C LEU A 283 15.71 -22.05 2.07
N LYS A 284 15.53 -22.90 1.05
CA LYS A 284 16.10 -22.65 -0.28
C LYS A 284 15.58 -21.36 -0.91
N ASP A 285 14.31 -21.01 -0.71
CA ASP A 285 13.73 -19.81 -1.31
C ASP A 285 14.34 -18.55 -0.69
N GLY A 286 14.53 -18.52 0.63
CA GLY A 286 15.24 -17.43 1.30
C GLY A 286 16.69 -17.27 0.83
N LEU A 287 17.43 -18.39 0.73
CA LEU A 287 18.80 -18.40 0.21
C LEU A 287 18.85 -17.88 -1.23
N LEU A 288 18.01 -18.40 -2.11
CA LEU A 288 18.02 -18.04 -3.53
C LEU A 288 17.54 -16.62 -3.79
N ARG A 289 16.57 -16.10 -3.01
CA ARG A 289 16.20 -14.68 -3.01
C ARG A 289 17.40 -13.79 -2.67
N THR A 290 18.15 -14.16 -1.63
CA THR A 290 19.36 -13.42 -1.23
C THR A 290 20.41 -13.42 -2.33
N VAL A 291 20.70 -14.58 -2.93
CA VAL A 291 21.68 -14.67 -4.02
C VAL A 291 21.22 -13.89 -5.26
N ARG A 292 19.93 -13.90 -5.60
CA ARG A 292 19.39 -13.08 -6.70
C ARG A 292 19.55 -11.59 -6.44
N ALA A 293 19.28 -11.13 -5.23
CA ALA A 293 19.43 -9.73 -4.84
C ALA A 293 20.90 -9.27 -4.87
N GLU A 294 21.84 -10.12 -4.44
CA GLU A 294 23.28 -9.80 -4.43
C GLU A 294 23.94 -9.91 -5.82
N PHE A 295 23.44 -10.80 -6.68
CA PHE A 295 24.05 -11.11 -7.97
C PHE A 295 23.01 -11.07 -9.11
N SER A 296 22.61 -9.87 -9.51
CA SER A 296 21.58 -9.62 -10.53
C SER A 296 21.86 -10.26 -11.91
N ALA A 297 23.13 -10.54 -12.23
CA ALA A 297 23.51 -11.22 -13.47
C ALA A 297 23.22 -12.74 -13.48
N LYS A 298 22.84 -13.33 -12.34
CA LYS A 298 22.52 -14.76 -12.24
C LYS A 298 21.03 -15.01 -12.47
N HIS A 299 20.71 -15.98 -13.31
CA HIS A 299 19.36 -16.46 -13.55
C HIS A 299 19.05 -17.69 -12.66
N ILE A 300 18.40 -17.45 -11.52
CA ILE A 300 18.15 -18.47 -10.49
C ILE A 300 16.65 -18.68 -10.31
N VAL A 301 16.19 -19.90 -10.54
CA VAL A 301 14.78 -20.29 -10.38
C VAL A 301 14.66 -21.35 -9.28
N SER A 302 13.63 -21.24 -8.45
CA SER A 302 13.25 -22.29 -7.51
C SER A 302 11.97 -22.98 -7.96
N LEU A 303 11.89 -24.29 -7.70
CA LEU A 303 10.70 -25.09 -7.91
C LEU A 303 10.44 -25.97 -6.68
N THR A 304 9.23 -25.89 -6.15
CA THR A 304 8.78 -26.73 -5.04
C THR A 304 7.72 -27.71 -5.55
N LEU A 305 7.93 -29.00 -5.36
CA LEU A 305 6.95 -30.05 -5.63
C LEU A 305 6.12 -30.28 -4.35
N ALA A 306 4.91 -29.70 -4.27
CA ALA A 306 4.07 -29.74 -3.10
C ALA A 306 2.87 -30.68 -3.29
N GLY A 307 2.81 -31.73 -2.49
CA GLY A 307 1.68 -32.65 -2.48
C GLY A 307 1.55 -33.60 -3.66
N GLU A 308 2.60 -33.71 -4.45
CA GLU A 308 2.76 -34.77 -5.44
C GLU A 308 3.08 -36.10 -4.75
N THR A 309 2.64 -37.22 -5.33
CA THR A 309 3.24 -38.51 -4.99
C THR A 309 4.71 -38.47 -5.44
N ARG A 310 5.63 -39.17 -4.74
CA ARG A 310 7.03 -39.33 -5.18
C ARG A 310 7.12 -40.25 -6.42
N ASP A 311 6.33 -39.96 -7.45
CA ASP A 311 6.40 -40.57 -8.78
C ASP A 311 7.38 -39.78 -9.64
N ALA A 312 8.49 -40.43 -10.02
CA ALA A 312 9.56 -39.78 -10.75
C ALA A 312 9.11 -39.30 -12.13
N VAL A 313 8.16 -39.98 -12.79
CA VAL A 313 7.70 -39.62 -14.14
C VAL A 313 6.90 -38.32 -14.11
N SER A 314 5.92 -38.21 -13.21
CA SER A 314 5.15 -36.97 -13.00
C SER A 314 6.08 -35.81 -12.67
N CYS A 315 6.93 -35.97 -11.65
CA CYS A 315 7.85 -34.92 -11.20
C CYS A 315 8.80 -34.45 -12.31
N VAL A 316 9.34 -35.38 -13.11
CA VAL A 316 10.21 -35.04 -14.24
C VAL A 316 9.46 -34.23 -15.30
N ASN A 317 8.19 -34.54 -15.58
CA ASN A 317 7.40 -33.77 -16.53
C ASN A 317 7.23 -32.32 -16.09
N HIS A 318 6.90 -32.07 -14.82
CA HIS A 318 6.80 -30.70 -14.29
C HIS A 318 8.14 -29.97 -14.34
N VAL A 319 9.23 -30.63 -13.92
CA VAL A 319 10.58 -30.05 -13.96
C VAL A 319 10.99 -29.72 -15.40
N LEU A 320 10.67 -30.58 -16.38
CA LEU A 320 10.92 -30.31 -17.79
C LEU A 320 10.12 -29.11 -18.31
N GLN A 321 8.86 -28.95 -17.91
CA GLN A 321 8.06 -27.79 -18.28
C GLN A 321 8.66 -26.49 -17.72
N VAL A 322 9.15 -26.50 -16.47
CA VAL A 322 9.84 -25.35 -15.86
C VAL A 322 11.20 -25.09 -16.54
N ILE A 323 11.99 -26.12 -16.84
CA ILE A 323 13.25 -25.97 -17.61
C ILE A 323 12.96 -25.35 -18.98
N GLN A 324 11.96 -25.86 -19.70
CA GLN A 324 11.60 -25.34 -21.02
C GLN A 324 11.13 -23.88 -20.93
N SER A 325 10.23 -23.56 -20.01
CA SER A 325 9.61 -22.22 -19.93
C SER A 325 10.50 -21.15 -19.28
N ALA A 326 11.18 -21.48 -18.20
CA ALA A 326 11.98 -20.53 -17.42
C ALA A 326 13.46 -20.50 -17.84
N MET A 327 14.04 -21.60 -18.31
CA MET A 327 15.50 -21.67 -18.56
C MET A 327 15.89 -21.67 -20.04
N LEU A 328 15.11 -22.34 -20.89
CA LEU A 328 15.47 -22.57 -22.29
C LEU A 328 14.72 -21.68 -23.28
N LYS A 329 13.47 -21.29 -22.97
CA LYS A 329 12.67 -20.38 -23.81
C LYS A 329 13.37 -19.03 -23.99
N GLN A 330 13.19 -18.42 -25.16
CA GLN A 330 13.70 -17.09 -25.48
C GLN A 330 12.53 -16.18 -25.91
N PRO A 331 12.21 -15.10 -25.17
CA PRO A 331 12.77 -14.78 -23.84
C PRO A 331 12.31 -15.80 -22.77
N PRO A 332 13.10 -16.01 -21.71
CA PRO A 332 12.70 -16.85 -20.58
C PRO A 332 11.49 -16.26 -19.86
N SER A 333 10.77 -17.10 -19.11
CA SER A 333 9.75 -16.63 -18.18
C SER A 333 10.37 -15.68 -17.16
N PRO A 334 9.73 -14.54 -16.83
CA PRO A 334 10.22 -13.61 -15.79
C PRO A 334 10.06 -14.18 -14.37
N GLU A 335 9.26 -15.24 -14.22
CA GLU A 335 8.98 -15.84 -12.91
C GLU A 335 10.19 -16.63 -12.39
N THR A 336 10.54 -16.41 -11.12
CA THR A 336 11.72 -17.03 -10.48
C THR A 336 11.37 -18.07 -9.43
N GLU A 337 10.09 -18.23 -9.08
CA GLU A 337 9.63 -19.16 -8.05
C GLU A 337 8.35 -19.87 -8.51
N TYR A 338 8.41 -21.19 -8.55
CA TYR A 338 7.32 -22.06 -8.98
C TYR A 338 6.96 -23.06 -7.89
N ILE A 339 5.67 -23.39 -7.79
CA ILE A 339 5.19 -24.47 -6.93
C ILE A 339 4.27 -25.38 -7.73
N VAL A 340 4.52 -26.69 -7.73
CA VAL A 340 3.58 -27.68 -8.24
C VAL A 340 2.65 -28.05 -7.10
N ARG A 341 1.33 -27.99 -7.33
CA ARG A 341 0.33 -28.44 -6.37
C ARG A 341 -0.85 -29.02 -7.14
N ASP A 342 -1.31 -30.20 -6.69
CA ASP A 342 -2.42 -30.92 -7.31
C ASP A 342 -2.24 -31.12 -8.84
N GLY A 343 -1.00 -31.36 -9.29
CA GLY A 343 -0.65 -31.54 -10.70
C GLY A 343 -0.42 -30.24 -11.50
N ASP A 344 -0.76 -29.08 -10.95
CA ASP A 344 -0.65 -27.78 -11.63
C ASP A 344 0.61 -27.02 -11.22
N ILE A 345 1.27 -26.37 -12.19
CA ILE A 345 2.36 -25.43 -11.93
C ILE A 345 1.76 -24.05 -11.60
N LEU A 346 1.95 -23.61 -10.37
CA LEU A 346 1.43 -22.37 -9.82
C LEU A 346 2.55 -21.37 -9.50
N LEU A 347 2.16 -20.10 -9.38
CA LEU A 347 3.04 -18.99 -9.02
C LEU A 347 2.63 -18.41 -7.67
N GLY A 348 3.62 -18.11 -6.83
CA GLY A 348 3.39 -17.38 -5.59
C GLY A 348 3.07 -15.91 -5.89
N ARG A 349 1.88 -15.44 -5.52
CA ARG A 349 1.53 -14.01 -5.55
C ARG A 349 1.27 -13.52 -4.14
N LEU A 350 1.83 -12.36 -3.82
CA LEU A 350 1.50 -11.66 -2.58
C LEU A 350 0.13 -11.02 -2.76
N VAL A 351 -0.82 -11.36 -1.89
CA VAL A 351 -2.17 -10.82 -1.90
C VAL A 351 -2.46 -10.26 -0.53
N GLU A 352 -3.09 -9.09 -0.49
CA GLU A 352 -3.58 -8.50 0.74
C GLU A 352 -4.59 -9.45 1.40
N ASN A 353 -4.39 -9.73 2.68
CA ASN A 353 -5.35 -10.48 3.46
C ASN A 353 -6.29 -9.49 4.16
N GLY A 354 -7.39 -9.14 3.48
CA GLY A 354 -8.35 -8.16 3.98
C GLY A 354 -8.91 -8.52 5.35
N SER A 355 -9.25 -9.80 5.59
CA SER A 355 -9.80 -10.21 6.88
C SER A 355 -8.79 -10.10 8.03
N LEU A 356 -7.53 -10.49 7.81
CA LEU A 356 -6.47 -10.29 8.80
C LEU A 356 -6.22 -8.79 9.05
N THR A 357 -6.25 -7.99 8.00
CA THR A 357 -6.06 -6.53 8.06
C THR A 357 -7.19 -5.87 8.85
N ASP A 358 -8.44 -6.27 8.63
CA ASP A 358 -9.61 -5.80 9.40
C ASP A 358 -9.50 -6.19 10.88
N ILE A 359 -9.08 -7.43 11.17
CA ILE A 359 -8.86 -7.90 12.54
C ILE A 359 -7.79 -7.05 13.23
N LEU A 360 -6.63 -6.85 12.58
CA LEU A 360 -5.54 -6.04 13.10
C LEU A 360 -5.96 -4.58 13.29
N ALA A 361 -6.63 -3.98 12.30
CA ALA A 361 -7.14 -2.62 12.38
C ALA A 361 -8.13 -2.45 13.55
N SER A 362 -9.03 -3.42 13.75
CA SER A 362 -10.02 -3.40 14.84
C SER A 362 -9.40 -3.54 16.24
N SER A 363 -8.19 -4.11 16.34
CA SER A 363 -7.45 -4.21 17.61
C SER A 363 -6.75 -2.92 18.02
N VAL A 364 -6.52 -2.00 17.07
CA VAL A 364 -5.80 -0.74 17.31
C VAL A 364 -6.75 0.47 17.35
N ARG A 365 -7.86 0.43 16.61
CA ARG A 365 -8.85 1.51 16.58
C ARG A 365 -10.27 0.97 16.79
N PRO A 366 -11.07 1.54 17.72
CA PRO A 366 -12.49 1.26 17.78
C PRO A 366 -13.14 1.62 16.44
N ALA A 367 -13.77 0.66 15.79
CA ALA A 367 -14.46 0.85 14.52
C ALA A 367 -15.98 0.77 14.72
N VAL A 368 -16.73 1.66 14.06
CA VAL A 368 -18.20 1.59 14.04
C VAL A 368 -18.60 0.32 13.29
N ARG A 369 -19.33 -0.58 13.96
CA ARG A 369 -19.90 -1.78 13.34
C ARG A 369 -21.39 -1.59 13.11
N THR A 370 -21.86 -2.05 11.96
CA THR A 370 -23.30 -2.12 11.66
C THR A 370 -23.72 -3.58 11.75
N GLU A 371 -24.34 -3.95 12.88
CA GLU A 371 -24.80 -5.30 13.15
C GLU A 371 -26.30 -5.29 13.46
N ALA A 372 -26.94 -6.46 13.35
CA ALA A 372 -28.34 -6.60 13.73
C ALA A 372 -28.49 -6.34 15.23
N TRP A 373 -29.42 -5.45 15.61
CA TRP A 373 -29.68 -5.06 17.00
C TRP A 373 -29.96 -6.27 17.91
N LEU A 374 -30.65 -7.29 17.38
CA LEU A 374 -30.89 -8.56 18.04
C LEU A 374 -30.70 -9.73 17.05
N PRO A 375 -30.17 -10.88 17.51
CA PRO A 375 -29.58 -11.08 18.85
C PRO A 375 -28.20 -10.42 18.95
N GLY A 376 -28.00 -9.61 20.00
CA GLY A 376 -26.78 -8.83 20.22
C GLY A 376 -26.43 -8.72 21.71
N PRO A 377 -25.23 -8.24 22.06
CA PRO A 377 -24.81 -8.05 23.46
C PRO A 377 -25.70 -7.03 24.17
N PRO A 378 -25.73 -6.99 25.53
CA PRO A 378 -26.43 -5.95 26.26
C PRO A 378 -25.76 -4.59 25.97
N LEU A 379 -26.55 -3.60 25.56
CA LEU A 379 -26.05 -2.28 25.16
C LEU A 379 -26.64 -1.17 26.02
N LYS A 380 -25.83 -0.16 26.33
CA LYS A 380 -26.26 1.13 26.90
C LYS A 380 -25.85 2.30 26.01
N LEU A 381 -26.68 3.35 25.99
CA LEU A 381 -26.37 4.57 25.25
C LEU A 381 -25.27 5.36 25.98
N ASP A 382 -24.24 5.79 25.25
CA ASP A 382 -23.15 6.61 25.75
C ASP A 382 -22.86 7.79 24.83
N ILE A 383 -22.11 8.77 25.33
CA ILE A 383 -21.69 9.97 24.59
C ILE A 383 -20.16 9.93 24.46
N GLY A 384 -19.65 9.80 23.25
CA GLY A 384 -18.21 9.72 22.99
C GLY A 384 -17.49 11.03 23.34
N THR A 385 -17.88 12.13 22.70
CA THR A 385 -17.36 13.47 22.95
C THR A 385 -18.46 14.35 23.54
N ARG A 386 -18.22 14.83 24.74
CA ARG A 386 -19.15 15.63 25.53
C ARG A 386 -19.51 16.93 24.78
N GLY A 387 -20.80 17.27 24.68
CA GLY A 387 -21.29 18.44 23.92
C GLY A 387 -21.49 18.22 22.42
N GLN A 388 -21.01 17.08 21.87
CA GLN A 388 -21.16 16.72 20.46
C GLN A 388 -22.19 15.60 20.29
N LEU A 389 -23.40 15.96 19.83
CA LEU A 389 -24.53 15.05 19.68
C LEU A 389 -24.28 13.91 18.66
N ASP A 390 -23.40 14.15 17.69
CA ASP A 390 -22.96 13.18 16.67
C ASP A 390 -22.07 12.07 17.24
N THR A 391 -21.66 12.17 18.50
CA THR A 391 -20.88 11.12 19.19
C THR A 391 -21.71 10.21 20.09
N LEU A 392 -23.04 10.35 20.07
CA LEU A 392 -23.94 9.40 20.68
C LEU A 392 -23.76 8.02 20.04
N HIS A 393 -23.45 7.01 20.84
CA HIS A 393 -23.27 5.65 20.37
C HIS A 393 -23.71 4.64 21.43
N PHE A 394 -24.02 3.42 21.00
CA PHE A 394 -24.22 2.32 21.93
C PHE A 394 -22.88 1.68 22.26
N LYS A 395 -22.65 1.44 23.55
CA LYS A 395 -21.55 0.63 24.04
C LYS A 395 -22.09 -0.57 24.82
N GLU A 396 -21.29 -1.63 24.89
CA GLU A 396 -21.64 -2.80 25.69
C GLU A 396 -21.80 -2.44 27.17
N ASP A 397 -22.89 -2.91 27.76
CA ASP A 397 -23.18 -2.75 29.17
C ASP A 397 -22.58 -3.90 29.98
N VAL A 398 -21.31 -3.73 30.36
CA VAL A 398 -20.56 -4.71 31.15
C VAL A 398 -21.20 -5.01 32.51
N ASP A 399 -22.04 -4.10 33.01
CA ASP A 399 -22.68 -4.22 34.32
C ASP A 399 -23.98 -5.04 34.25
N TYR A 400 -24.49 -5.34 33.05
CA TYR A 400 -25.77 -6.02 32.82
C TYR A 400 -25.89 -7.39 33.52
N HIS A 401 -24.77 -8.10 33.67
CA HIS A 401 -24.72 -9.41 34.33
C HIS A 401 -24.48 -9.33 35.84
N SER A 402 -24.47 -8.13 36.43
CA SER A 402 -24.28 -7.97 37.88
C SER A 402 -25.53 -8.39 38.64
N ASP A 403 -25.34 -8.95 39.85
CA ASP A 403 -26.45 -9.32 40.72
C ASP A 403 -27.22 -8.08 41.19
N LEU A 404 -28.55 -8.15 41.15
CA LEU A 404 -29.44 -7.11 41.67
C LEU A 404 -29.31 -6.99 43.19
N GLY A 405 -29.18 -5.76 43.68
CA GLY A 405 -29.24 -5.47 45.10
C GLY A 405 -30.63 -5.78 45.70
N PRO A 406 -30.74 -5.92 47.03
CA PRO A 406 -31.98 -6.32 47.69
C PRO A 406 -33.15 -5.34 47.50
N MET A 407 -32.88 -4.10 47.07
CA MET A 407 -33.88 -3.04 46.83
C MET A 407 -33.95 -2.62 45.35
N GLU A 408 -33.31 -3.35 44.44
CA GLU A 408 -33.26 -3.03 43.02
C GLU A 408 -34.23 -3.90 42.24
N VAL A 409 -34.76 -3.35 41.14
CA VAL A 409 -35.69 -4.05 40.24
C VAL A 409 -35.24 -3.85 38.79
N GLU A 410 -35.21 -4.94 38.04
CA GLU A 410 -34.93 -4.91 36.60
C GLU A 410 -36.23 -4.73 35.81
N ILE A 411 -36.21 -3.85 34.81
CA ILE A 411 -37.37 -3.51 33.99
C ILE A 411 -36.99 -3.61 32.51
N GLU A 412 -37.71 -4.43 31.75
CA GLU A 412 -37.57 -4.50 30.30
C GLU A 412 -38.17 -3.24 29.64
N ALA A 413 -37.30 -2.29 29.28
CA ALA A 413 -37.73 -1.08 28.59
C ALA A 413 -37.97 -1.33 27.09
N ARG A 414 -39.21 -1.18 26.63
CA ARG A 414 -39.59 -1.26 25.20
C ARG A 414 -39.34 0.04 24.44
N ALA A 415 -39.32 1.17 25.14
CA ALA A 415 -39.10 2.49 24.57
C ALA A 415 -38.49 3.43 25.62
N TRP A 416 -37.59 4.31 25.18
CA TRP A 416 -36.98 5.37 25.99
C TRP A 416 -37.39 6.72 25.43
N ALA A 417 -38.02 7.56 26.24
CA ALA A 417 -38.36 8.92 25.85
C ALA A 417 -37.19 9.86 26.14
N VAL A 418 -36.78 10.65 25.15
CA VAL A 418 -35.80 11.73 25.31
C VAL A 418 -36.52 13.00 25.78
N ASN A 419 -36.01 13.64 26.83
CA ASN A 419 -36.55 14.89 27.36
C ASN A 419 -35.47 16.00 27.37
N PHE A 420 -35.87 17.23 27.71
CA PHE A 420 -34.96 18.38 27.69
C PHE A 420 -33.85 18.30 28.73
N ARG A 421 -34.06 17.63 29.87
CA ARG A 421 -32.97 17.35 30.82
C ARG A 421 -31.88 16.50 30.16
N ASP A 422 -32.24 15.59 29.27
CA ASP A 422 -31.26 14.78 28.53
C ASP A 422 -30.49 15.66 27.54
N VAL A 423 -31.14 16.60 26.86
CA VAL A 423 -30.49 17.59 25.98
C VAL A 423 -29.54 18.51 26.77
N PHE A 424 -29.96 19.02 27.92
CA PHE A 424 -29.10 19.85 28.79
C PHE A 424 -27.94 19.06 29.41
N LYS A 425 -28.14 17.78 29.75
CA LYS A 425 -27.06 16.89 30.20
C LYS A 425 -26.05 16.59 29.09
N VAL A 426 -26.51 16.47 27.85
CA VAL A 426 -25.63 16.32 26.69
C VAL A 426 -24.88 17.63 26.40
N ALA A 427 -25.55 18.78 26.51
CA ALA A 427 -24.96 20.11 26.33
C ALA A 427 -24.06 20.57 27.49
N ARG A 428 -24.17 19.95 28.68
CA ARG A 428 -23.37 20.22 29.89
C ARG A 428 -23.33 21.67 30.33
N LEU A 429 -24.47 22.36 30.27
CA LEU A 429 -24.59 23.71 30.79
C LEU A 429 -24.03 23.79 32.22
N GLN A 430 -23.12 24.74 32.47
CA GLN A 430 -22.47 24.97 33.77
C GLN A 430 -22.97 26.25 34.43
N GLU A 431 -22.69 26.38 35.72
CA GLU A 431 -22.91 27.62 36.46
C GLU A 431 -22.10 28.77 35.82
N GLY A 432 -22.76 29.88 35.54
CA GLY A 432 -22.16 31.06 34.90
C GLY A 432 -22.10 31.03 33.37
N GLU A 433 -22.44 29.93 32.71
CA GLU A 433 -22.53 29.88 31.25
C GLU A 433 -23.79 30.57 30.73
N LYS A 434 -23.72 31.09 29.50
CA LYS A 434 -24.81 31.81 28.84
C LYS A 434 -25.57 30.87 27.91
N VAL A 435 -26.89 30.83 28.04
CA VAL A 435 -27.75 29.99 27.20
C VAL A 435 -28.80 30.82 26.46
N LEU A 436 -28.92 30.62 25.14
CA LEU A 436 -30.02 31.16 24.33
C LEU A 436 -31.13 30.12 24.19
N ILE A 437 -32.32 30.43 24.70
CA ILE A 437 -33.51 29.59 24.59
C ILE A 437 -34.51 30.22 23.61
N HIS A 438 -34.69 29.57 22.46
CA HIS A 438 -35.69 30.00 21.50
C HIS A 438 -37.11 29.59 21.89
N SER A 439 -38.08 30.48 21.68
CA SER A 439 -39.49 30.26 22.04
C SER A 439 -39.70 30.00 23.55
N ALA A 440 -38.95 30.71 24.40
CA ALA A 440 -38.86 30.46 25.85
C ALA A 440 -40.20 30.50 26.60
N ALA A 441 -41.19 31.28 26.14
CA ALA A 441 -42.51 31.33 26.75
C ALA A 441 -43.44 30.14 26.39
N GLY A 442 -43.01 29.21 25.51
CA GLY A 442 -43.74 27.97 25.24
C GLY A 442 -43.55 26.94 26.36
N ALA A 443 -44.39 25.89 26.39
CA ALA A 443 -44.33 24.86 27.43
C ALA A 443 -42.92 24.25 27.60
N THR A 444 -42.28 23.95 26.47
CA THR A 444 -40.90 23.44 26.43
C THR A 444 -39.86 24.47 26.85
N GLY A 445 -40.00 25.71 26.39
CA GLY A 445 -39.08 26.79 26.70
C GLY A 445 -39.07 27.12 28.19
N GLN A 446 -40.24 27.06 28.84
CA GLN A 446 -40.37 27.30 30.27
C GLN A 446 -39.62 26.27 31.12
N VAL A 447 -39.70 24.98 30.75
CA VAL A 447 -38.93 23.92 31.41
C VAL A 447 -37.43 24.13 31.20
N ALA A 448 -37.02 24.53 30.00
CA ALA A 448 -35.62 24.82 29.70
C ALA A 448 -35.08 26.02 30.51
N VAL A 449 -35.88 27.08 30.66
CA VAL A 449 -35.54 28.24 31.51
C VAL A 449 -35.33 27.80 32.97
N GLN A 450 -36.25 26.99 33.52
CA GLN A 450 -36.14 26.51 34.90
C GLN A 450 -34.89 25.65 35.10
N ILE A 451 -34.57 24.75 34.17
CA ILE A 451 -33.36 23.92 34.25
C ILE A 451 -32.10 24.79 34.17
N ALA A 452 -32.06 25.76 33.25
CA ALA A 452 -30.91 26.66 33.13
C ALA A 452 -30.68 27.49 34.40
N GLN A 453 -31.76 28.03 35.00
CA GLN A 453 -31.69 28.77 36.26
C GLN A 453 -31.27 27.89 37.44
N MET A 454 -31.76 26.64 37.52
CA MET A 454 -31.34 25.68 38.54
C MET A 454 -29.85 25.32 38.44
N THR A 455 -29.29 25.36 37.23
CA THR A 455 -27.86 25.16 36.96
C THR A 455 -27.01 26.40 37.26
N GLY A 456 -27.63 27.58 37.44
CA GLY A 456 -26.92 28.85 37.64
C GLY A 456 -26.43 29.50 36.35
N ALA A 457 -27.01 29.14 35.21
CA ALA A 457 -26.69 29.73 33.91
C ALA A 457 -27.43 31.04 33.64
N GLU A 458 -26.82 31.92 32.85
CA GLU A 458 -27.38 33.18 32.41
C GLU A 458 -28.28 32.97 31.18
N VAL A 459 -29.58 33.27 31.33
CA VAL A 459 -30.58 32.96 30.30
C VAL A 459 -30.84 34.15 29.39
N PHE A 460 -30.63 33.93 28.08
CA PHE A 460 -31.15 34.75 26.99
C PHE A 460 -32.34 34.05 26.33
N ALA A 461 -33.37 34.80 25.97
CA ALA A 461 -34.63 34.24 25.52
C ALA A 461 -35.17 34.94 24.26
N THR A 462 -35.93 34.20 23.45
CA THR A 462 -36.75 34.83 22.41
C THR A 462 -38.23 34.51 22.55
N VAL A 463 -39.08 35.48 22.23
CA VAL A 463 -40.54 35.39 22.30
C VAL A 463 -41.22 35.97 21.06
N GLY A 464 -42.50 35.63 20.87
CA GLY A 464 -43.26 36.10 19.71
C GLY A 464 -43.82 37.53 19.85
N HIS A 465 -44.15 37.97 21.08
CA HIS A 465 -44.91 39.21 21.36
C HIS A 465 -44.72 39.70 22.81
N ASP A 466 -45.10 40.95 23.08
CA ASP A 466 -44.89 41.65 24.36
C ASP A 466 -45.51 40.96 25.56
N LYS A 467 -46.72 40.38 25.42
CA LYS A 467 -47.35 39.64 26.52
C LYS A 467 -46.47 38.46 27.00
N LYS A 468 -45.78 37.80 26.07
CA LYS A 468 -44.87 36.69 26.40
C LYS A 468 -43.55 37.19 26.98
N ARG A 469 -43.10 38.38 26.58
CA ARG A 469 -41.93 39.05 27.18
C ARG A 469 -42.21 39.40 28.64
N GLN A 470 -43.35 40.06 28.89
CA GLN A 470 -43.77 40.43 30.24
C GLN A 470 -43.93 39.19 31.12
N PHE A 471 -44.52 38.11 30.61
CA PHE A 471 -44.62 36.83 31.31
C PHE A 471 -43.26 36.26 31.74
N LEU A 472 -42.24 36.29 30.87
CA LEU A 472 -40.89 35.81 31.24
C LEU A 472 -40.20 36.69 32.28
N MET A 473 -40.49 38.00 32.27
CA MET A 473 -39.98 38.93 33.28
C MET A 473 -40.65 38.69 34.64
N ASP A 474 -41.98 38.58 34.65
CA ASP A 474 -42.77 38.49 35.89
C ASP A 474 -42.63 37.13 36.57
N GLU A 475 -42.68 36.04 35.80
CA GLU A 475 -42.73 34.67 36.37
C GLU A 475 -41.35 34.04 36.54
N TYR A 476 -40.39 34.38 35.67
CA TYR A 476 -39.05 33.77 35.66
C TYR A 476 -37.93 34.76 36.00
N GLY A 477 -38.23 36.05 36.19
CA GLY A 477 -37.23 37.05 36.57
C GLY A 477 -36.14 37.30 35.52
N ILE A 478 -36.38 36.96 34.25
CA ILE A 478 -35.40 37.19 33.17
C ILE A 478 -35.34 38.71 32.87
N PRO A 479 -34.15 39.34 32.87
CA PRO A 479 -34.00 40.76 32.56
C PRO A 479 -34.60 41.15 31.20
N ALA A 480 -35.17 42.35 31.13
CA ALA A 480 -35.87 42.82 29.95
C ALA A 480 -34.96 42.92 28.71
N ASP A 481 -33.68 43.19 28.92
CA ASP A 481 -32.61 43.26 27.93
C ASP A 481 -32.06 41.90 27.51
N HIS A 482 -32.44 40.81 28.20
CA HIS A 482 -32.13 39.43 27.82
C HIS A 482 -33.24 38.76 26.99
N ILE A 483 -34.35 39.46 26.74
CA ILE A 483 -35.51 38.93 26.01
C ILE A 483 -35.68 39.64 24.67
N PHE A 484 -35.54 38.89 23.59
CA PHE A 484 -35.64 39.36 22.21
C PHE A 484 -36.84 38.76 21.46
N TYR A 485 -37.06 39.17 20.20
CA TYR A 485 -38.17 38.65 19.39
C TYR A 485 -37.72 37.56 18.43
N SER A 486 -38.52 36.49 18.31
CA SER A 486 -38.22 35.32 17.46
C SER A 486 -38.66 35.47 15.99
N ARG A 487 -39.32 36.58 15.64
CA ARG A 487 -39.89 36.81 14.29
C ARG A 487 -38.92 37.49 13.30
N ASN A 488 -37.72 37.80 13.74
CA ASN A 488 -36.65 38.35 12.91
C ASN A 488 -35.30 37.93 13.50
N THR A 489 -34.20 38.20 12.79
CA THR A 489 -32.83 37.84 13.21
C THR A 489 -32.18 38.91 14.09
N THR A 490 -32.94 39.92 14.56
CA THR A 490 -32.36 41.01 15.36
C THR A 490 -31.89 40.57 16.74
N PHE A 491 -32.39 39.43 17.24
CA PHE A 491 -31.93 38.83 18.49
C PHE A 491 -30.42 38.58 18.47
N ALA A 492 -29.83 38.17 17.34
CA ALA A 492 -28.40 37.88 17.25
C ALA A 492 -27.56 39.12 17.57
N LYS A 493 -27.90 40.27 16.97
CA LYS A 493 -27.25 41.56 17.27
C LYS A 493 -27.50 42.01 18.71
N GLY A 494 -28.71 41.76 19.22
CA GLY A 494 -29.09 42.07 20.60
C GLY A 494 -28.24 41.30 21.60
N ILE A 495 -28.09 40.00 21.40
CA ILE A 495 -27.27 39.11 22.24
C ILE A 495 -25.81 39.51 22.18
N MET A 496 -25.23 39.68 20.99
CA MET A 496 -23.83 40.12 20.86
C MET A 496 -23.57 41.45 21.57
N ARG A 497 -24.55 42.35 21.60
CA ARG A 497 -24.43 43.62 22.36
C ARG A 497 -24.49 43.39 23.87
N MET A 498 -25.37 42.51 24.35
CA MET A 498 -25.50 42.22 25.78
C MET A 498 -24.37 41.36 26.34
N THR A 499 -23.62 40.71 25.46
CA THR A 499 -22.52 39.81 25.84
C THR A 499 -21.14 40.35 25.42
N ASP A 500 -21.03 41.65 25.13
CA ASP A 500 -19.78 42.33 24.72
C ASP A 500 -19.04 41.62 23.57
N GLY A 501 -19.81 41.09 22.61
CA GLY A 501 -19.31 40.39 21.43
C GLY A 501 -18.95 38.93 21.65
N TYR A 502 -19.11 38.40 22.87
CA TYR A 502 -18.81 37.01 23.20
C TYR A 502 -19.81 36.01 22.59
N GLY A 503 -21.10 36.33 22.62
CA GLY A 503 -22.16 35.40 22.24
C GLY A 503 -22.68 34.57 23.43
N VAL A 504 -23.12 33.35 23.19
CA VAL A 504 -23.63 32.40 24.19
C VAL A 504 -22.92 31.05 24.08
N ASP A 505 -22.84 30.31 25.17
CA ASP A 505 -22.15 29.02 25.24
C ASP A 505 -23.05 27.87 24.74
N VAL A 506 -24.36 27.97 24.96
CA VAL A 506 -25.35 26.96 24.55
C VAL A 506 -26.53 27.62 23.84
N VAL A 507 -26.97 27.04 22.72
CA VAL A 507 -28.20 27.48 22.03
C VAL A 507 -29.21 26.34 21.99
N LEU A 508 -30.34 26.53 22.67
CA LEU A 508 -31.51 25.67 22.54
C LEU A 508 -32.43 26.23 21.45
N ASN A 509 -32.17 25.81 20.21
CA ASN A 509 -32.89 26.33 19.05
C ASN A 509 -34.17 25.54 18.70
N SER A 510 -35.21 26.29 18.35
CA SER A 510 -36.48 25.79 17.79
C SER A 510 -36.91 26.54 16.52
N LEU A 511 -36.08 27.47 16.03
CA LEU A 511 -36.33 28.24 14.81
C LEU A 511 -35.74 27.52 13.58
N VAL A 512 -36.17 27.92 12.39
CA VAL A 512 -35.76 27.35 11.11
C VAL A 512 -35.27 28.42 10.14
N GLY A 513 -34.58 28.02 9.07
CA GLY A 513 -34.17 28.91 7.99
C GLY A 513 -33.09 29.92 8.41
N GLU A 514 -33.22 31.18 7.97
CA GLU A 514 -32.26 32.24 8.31
C GLU A 514 -32.16 32.51 9.80
N SER A 515 -33.24 32.29 10.55
CA SER A 515 -33.21 32.42 12.02
C SER A 515 -32.31 31.37 12.67
N LEU A 516 -32.29 30.13 12.17
CA LEU A 516 -31.37 29.09 12.65
C LEU A 516 -29.90 29.43 12.34
N ARG A 517 -29.62 30.09 11.21
CA ARG A 517 -28.25 30.53 10.87
C ARG A 517 -27.79 31.74 11.68
N ALA A 518 -28.73 32.49 12.23
CA ALA A 518 -28.46 33.69 13.04
C ALA A 518 -28.34 33.37 14.54
N SER A 519 -28.94 32.24 14.97
CA SER A 519 -28.71 31.58 16.26
C SER A 519 -27.27 31.11 16.38
#